data_AF-A0A5Q0TNH1-F1
#
_entry.id   AF-A0A5Q0TNH1-F1
#
_cell.length_a   1.000
_cell.length_b   1.000
_cell.length_c   1.000
_cell.angle_alpha   90.00
_cell.angle_beta   90.00
_cell.angle_gamma   90.00
#
_symmetry.space_group_name_H-M   'P 1'
#
loop_
_entity.id
_entity.type
_entity.pdbx_description
1 polymer ?
#
loop_
_entity_poly.entity_id
_entity_poly.type
_entity_poly.pdbx_seq_one_letter_code
_entity_poly.pdbx_strand_id
1 'polypeptide(L)' 'MPKKDKIEWVGVKIPKSLADQIDEILKMGKAGYTSRQEFVIDAVRRRIEELTKS' A
#
# COMPACT_ATOMS: atom_id res chain seq x y z
N MET A 1 24.55 -16.86 -6.33
CA MET A 1 23.59 -15.80 -5.96
C MET A 1 22.25 -16.45 -5.65
N PRO A 2 21.68 -16.28 -4.45
CA PRO A 2 20.31 -16.73 -4.20
C PRO A 2 19.36 -16.01 -5.16
N LYS A 3 18.44 -16.75 -5.78
CA LYS A 3 17.43 -16.20 -6.68
C LYS A 3 16.53 -15.29 -5.85
N LYS A 4 16.52 -13.97 -6.11
CA LYS A 4 15.47 -13.08 -5.60
C LYS A 4 14.14 -13.59 -6.15
N ASP A 5 13.24 -14.00 -5.27
CA ASP A 5 11.85 -14.27 -5.64
C ASP A 5 11.33 -13.04 -6.40
N LYS A 6 10.86 -13.26 -7.63
CA LYS A 6 10.28 -12.18 -8.44
C LYS A 6 8.98 -11.77 -7.78
N ILE A 7 8.91 -10.53 -7.32
CA ILE A 7 7.66 -9.94 -6.84
C ILE A 7 6.76 -9.72 -8.06
N GLU A 8 5.68 -10.49 -8.16
CA GLU A 8 4.62 -10.28 -9.14
C GLU A 8 3.64 -9.23 -8.61
N TRP A 9 3.40 -8.19 -9.41
CA TRP A 9 2.52 -7.09 -9.05
C TRP A 9 1.16 -7.26 -9.73
N VAL A 10 0.08 -7.01 -8.99
CA VAL A 10 -1.30 -7.04 -9.50
C VAL A 10 -1.91 -5.65 -9.35
N GLY A 11 -2.53 -5.15 -10.42
CA GLY A 11 -3.28 -3.90 -10.41
C GLY A 11 -4.71 -4.09 -9.89
N VAL A 12 -5.14 -3.24 -8.96
CA VAL A 12 -6.50 -3.24 -8.41
C VAL A 12 -7.17 -1.92 -8.74
N LYS A 13 -8.45 -1.97 -9.13
CA LYS A 13 -9.26 -0.76 -9.32
C LYS A 13 -9.73 -0.25 -7.97
N ILE A 14 -9.36 1.00 -7.65
CA ILE A 14 -9.86 1.70 -6.47
C ILE A 14 -10.65 2.94 -6.90
N PRO A 15 -11.69 3.34 -6.13
CA PRO A 15 -12.36 4.61 -6.33
C PRO A 15 -11.37 5.77 -6.33
N LYS A 16 -11.59 6.74 -7.23
CA LYS A 16 -10.73 7.93 -7.34
C LYS A 16 -10.67 8.70 -6.03
N SER A 17 -11.78 8.81 -5.30
CA SER A 17 -11.83 9.46 -3.99
C SER A 17 -10.83 8.89 -2.98
N LEU A 18 -10.62 7.56 -2.97
CA LEU A 18 -9.62 6.94 -2.10
C LEU A 18 -8.20 7.25 -2.59
N ALA A 19 -7.97 7.25 -3.91
CA ALA A 19 -6.68 7.63 -4.47
C ALA A 19 -6.32 9.09 -4.14
N ASP A 20 -7.31 10.00 -4.23
CA ASP A 20 -7.15 11.42 -3.90
C ASP A 20 -6.84 11.60 -2.39
N GLN A 21 -7.50 10.85 -1.51
CA GLN A 21 -7.16 10.85 -0.07
C GLN A 21 -5.73 10.37 0.20
N ILE A 22 -5.27 9.34 -0.53
CA ILE A 22 -3.89 8.86 -0.41
C ILE A 22 -2.93 9.97 -0.86
N ASP A 23 -3.23 10.68 -1.95
CA ASP A 23 -2.42 11.82 -2.39
C ASP A 23 -2.32 12.94 -1.36
N GLU A 24 -3.43 13.26 -0.69
CA GLU A 24 -3.42 14.25 0.38
C GLU A 24 -2.51 13.82 1.54
N ILE A 25 -2.58 12.56 1.96
CA ILE A 25 -1.72 12.00 3.01
C ILE A 25 -0.24 12.09 2.61
N LEU A 26 0.08 11.73 1.36
CA LEU A 26 1.44 11.81 0.83
C LEU A 26 1.96 13.25 0.77
N LYS A 27 1.12 14.20 0.33
CA LYS A 27 1.46 15.63 0.31
C LYS A 27 1.72 16.20 1.70
N MET A 28 1.02 15.71 2.72
CA MET A 28 1.25 16.11 4.12
C MET A 28 2.58 15.58 4.66
N GLY A 29 3.27 14.68 3.96
CA GLY A 29 4.50 14.02 4.44
C GLY A 29 4.27 13.19 5.70
N LYS A 30 3.02 12.81 5.99
CA LYS A 30 2.68 12.04 7.19
C LYS A 30 3.04 10.58 6.99
N ALA A 31 3.52 9.95 8.07
CA ALA A 31 3.86 8.54 8.16
C ALA A 31 5.00 8.05 7.23
N GLY A 32 5.75 8.97 6.61
CA GLY A 32 6.99 8.65 5.88
C GLY A 32 6.80 7.97 4.53
N TYR A 33 5.56 7.89 4.03
CA TYR A 33 5.29 7.24 2.76
C TYR A 33 5.78 8.08 1.58
N THR A 34 6.45 7.44 0.63
CA THR A 34 7.01 8.10 -0.56
C THR A 34 6.16 7.92 -1.82
N SER A 35 5.22 6.96 -1.81
CA SER A 35 4.37 6.66 -2.95
C SER A 35 3.02 6.08 -2.55
N ARG A 36 2.03 6.18 -3.44
CA ARG A 36 0.71 5.55 -3.26
C ARG A 36 0.82 4.04 -3.09
N GLN A 37 1.73 3.42 -3.84
CA GLN A 37 1.94 1.99 -3.80
C GLN A 37 2.44 1.53 -2.43
N GLU A 38 3.42 2.24 -1.86
CA GLU A 38 3.94 1.94 -0.53
C GLU A 38 2.85 2.04 0.55
N PHE A 39 2.04 3.11 0.49
CA PHE A 39 0.89 3.29 1.38
C PHE A 39 -0.11 2.14 1.24
N VAL A 40 -0.51 1.79 0.00
CA VAL A 40 -1.49 0.73 -0.25
C VAL A 40 -0.99 -0.62 0.22
N ILE A 41 0.28 -0.97 -0.05
CA ILE A 41 0.87 -2.25 0.40
C ILE A 41 0.84 -2.35 1.92
N ASP A 42 1.29 -1.30 2.62
CA ASP A 42 1.32 -1.29 4.08
C ASP A 42 -0.09 -1.35 4.69
N ALA A 43 -1.04 -0.56 4.18
CA ALA A 43 -2.42 -0.58 4.62
C ALA A 43 -3.09 -1.95 4.42
N VAL A 44 -2.90 -2.57 3.25
CA VAL A 44 -3.42 -3.90 2.95
C VAL A 44 -2.78 -4.96 3.85
N ARG A 45 -1.46 -4.91 4.06
CA ARG A 45 -0.76 -5.84 4.95
C ARG A 45 -1.28 -5.76 6.39
N ARG A 46 -1.39 -4.55 6.95
CA ARG A 46 -1.94 -4.34 8.30
C ARG A 46 -3.35 -4.90 8.40
N ARG A 47 -4.20 -4.62 7.40
CA ARG A 47 -5.58 -5.10 7.39
C ARG A 47 -5.69 -6.62 7.29
N ILE A 48 -4.85 -7.27 6.49
CA ILE A 48 -4.80 -8.74 6.43
C ILE A 48 -4.32 -9.32 7.76
N GLU A 49 -3.28 -8.75 8.37
CA GLU A 49 -2.75 -9.22 9.65
C GLU A 49 -3.80 -9.13 10.77
N GLU A 50 -4.52 -8.00 10.87
CA GLU A 50 -5.64 -7.82 11.79
C GLU A 50 -6.72 -8.90 11.64
N LEU A 51 -7.06 -9.25 10.39
CA LEU A 51 -8.15 -10.19 10.09
C LEU A 51 -7.73 -11.66 10.17
N THR A 52 -6.44 -11.97 10.06
CA THR A 52 -5.93 -13.37 10.02
C THR A 52 -5.35 -13.83 11.34
N LYS A 53 -4.92 -12.91 12.22
CA LYS A 53 -4.36 -13.23 13.55
C LYS A 53 -5.41 -13.19 14.69
N SER A 54 -6.70 -13.23 14.37
CA SER A 54 -7.80 -13.41 15.34
C SER A 54 -8.29 -14.85 15.39
#